data_AF-A0A9D2ZUB6-F1
#
_entry.id   AF-A0A9D2ZUB6-F1
#
_cell.length_a   1.000
_cell.length_b   1.000
_cell.length_c   1.000
_cell.angle_alpha   90.00
_cell.angle_beta   90.00
_cell.angle_gamma   90.00
#
_symmetry.space_group_name_H-M   'P 1'
#
loop_
_entity.id
_entity.type
_entity.pdbx_description
1 polymer ?
#
loop_
_entity_poly.entity_id
_entity_poly.type
_entity_poly.pdbx_seq_one_letter_code
_entity_poly.pdbx_strand_id
1 'polypeptide(L)'
;LIPCPDAAQDDVSMAVNDFLKAISASLLMEQVMAPRWPFKTKRDDEDDTTHGRGKKRDKDDQHSIEVEGLPTPTERAQAIIDNDLDTLIASTLSDKKIREAIIGTDTAEMITQVYIPKVVKEKYPELTEEEVDQVSKHAILTIATQGQDITVDDNGNKFIRMANRFINLDELSINLIDSINPFQRAYEILSKSLTPEVLHTIQYEIESKREDMTKEEAILLFTKYLPKWKEEHDGRVPTLNEPDANGRRIAFAIDYLRKLKQQYLAKKR
;
A
#
# COMPACT_ATOMS: atom_id res chain seq x y z
N LEU A 1 6.93 32.63 -0.18
CA LEU A 1 5.89 32.10 0.74
C LEU A 1 5.29 33.26 1.51
N ILE A 2 3.97 33.40 1.47
CA ILE A 2 3.25 34.35 2.32
C ILE A 2 3.06 33.64 3.67
N PRO A 3 3.54 34.19 4.80
CA PRO A 3 3.34 33.56 6.09
C PRO A 3 1.86 33.68 6.47
N CYS A 4 1.17 32.54 6.56
CA CYS A 4 -0.17 32.47 7.16
C CYS A 4 -0.01 32.51 8.70
N PRO A 5 -0.92 33.15 9.45
CA PRO A 5 -0.86 33.17 10.91
C PRO A 5 -1.05 31.75 11.48
N ASP A 6 -0.27 31.42 12.51
CA ASP A 6 -0.19 30.10 13.18
C ASP A 6 -1.58 29.51 13.51
N ALA A 7 -2.51 30.36 13.99
CA ALA A 7 -3.88 29.96 14.32
C ALA A 7 -4.69 29.44 13.12
N ALA A 8 -4.46 29.97 11.92
CA ALA A 8 -5.13 29.48 10.71
C ALA A 8 -4.54 28.14 10.24
N GLN A 9 -3.28 27.84 10.57
CA GLN A 9 -2.63 26.59 10.19
C GLN A 9 -3.09 25.41 11.06
N ASP A 10 -3.31 25.66 12.35
CA ASP A 10 -3.89 24.66 13.25
C ASP A 10 -5.32 24.26 12.84
N ASP A 11 -6.15 25.24 12.47
CA ASP A 11 -7.51 24.99 11.97
C ASP A 11 -7.50 24.15 10.68
N VAL A 12 -6.58 24.46 9.75
CA VAL A 12 -6.40 23.67 8.52
C VAL A 12 -5.98 22.25 8.85
N SER A 13 -5.06 22.06 9.80
CA SER A 13 -4.62 20.73 10.18
C SER A 13 -5.71 19.88 10.82
N MET A 14 -6.55 20.48 11.68
CA MET A 14 -7.68 19.78 12.27
C MET A 14 -8.67 19.37 11.18
N ALA A 15 -8.97 20.28 10.24
CA ALA A 15 -9.82 19.99 9.11
C ALA A 15 -9.27 18.86 8.22
N VAL A 16 -7.96 18.87 7.92
CA VAL A 16 -7.29 17.79 7.17
C VAL A 16 -7.44 16.45 7.89
N ASN A 17 -7.20 16.43 9.21
CA ASN A 17 -7.25 15.21 10.00
C ASN A 17 -8.67 14.63 10.07
N ASP A 18 -9.67 15.48 10.30
CA ASP A 18 -11.07 15.06 10.34
C ASP A 18 -11.57 14.60 8.97
N PHE A 19 -11.07 15.22 7.91
CA PHE A 19 -11.31 14.79 6.55
C PHE A 19 -10.71 13.40 6.27
N LEU A 20 -9.45 13.18 6.64
CA LEU A 20 -8.78 11.87 6.55
C LEU A 20 -9.57 10.78 7.31
N LYS A 21 -10.06 11.08 8.51
CA LYS A 21 -10.90 10.14 9.28
C LYS A 21 -12.22 9.83 8.58
N ALA A 22 -12.89 10.84 8.02
CA ALA A 22 -14.16 10.66 7.31
C ALA A 22 -14.00 9.78 6.06
N ILE A 23 -12.87 9.89 5.37
CA ILE A 23 -12.54 9.03 4.22
C ILE A 23 -12.31 7.60 4.67
N SER A 24 -11.49 7.37 5.69
CA SER A 24 -11.29 6.04 6.25
C SER A 24 -12.61 5.41 6.70
N ALA A 25 -13.49 6.17 7.34
CA ALA A 25 -14.81 5.68 7.73
C ALA A 25 -15.67 5.29 6.51
N SER A 26 -15.66 6.12 5.46
CA SER A 26 -16.38 5.83 4.20
C SER A 26 -15.87 4.56 3.54
N LEU A 27 -14.54 4.39 3.45
CA LEU A 27 -13.90 3.21 2.90
C LEU A 27 -14.20 1.95 3.72
N LEU A 28 -14.25 2.07 5.04
CA LEU A 28 -14.59 0.94 5.91
C LEU A 28 -16.02 0.47 5.72
N MET A 29 -16.97 1.40 5.63
CA MET A 29 -18.36 1.04 5.36
C MET A 29 -18.50 0.35 4.00
N GLU A 30 -17.77 0.84 2.99
CA GLU A 30 -17.75 0.24 1.67
C GLU A 30 -17.13 -1.16 1.69
N GLN A 31 -16.00 -1.34 2.37
CA GLN A 31 -15.34 -2.64 2.49
C GLN A 31 -16.23 -3.64 3.22
N VAL A 32 -16.84 -3.28 4.34
CA VAL A 32 -17.72 -4.19 5.09
C VAL A 32 -18.93 -4.65 4.28
N MET A 33 -19.39 -3.85 3.32
CA MET A 33 -20.54 -4.21 2.46
C MET A 33 -20.15 -4.92 1.15
N ALA A 34 -18.91 -4.79 0.70
CA ALA A 34 -18.46 -5.35 -0.57
C ALA A 34 -18.18 -6.86 -0.47
N PRO A 35 -18.56 -7.65 -1.49
CA PRO A 35 -18.27 -9.08 -1.52
C PRO A 35 -16.76 -9.34 -1.53
N ARG A 36 -16.33 -10.34 -0.76
CA ARG A 36 -14.93 -10.76 -0.65
C ARG A 36 -14.62 -11.87 -1.63
N TRP A 37 -13.42 -11.80 -2.19
CA TRP A 37 -12.85 -12.86 -3.01
C TRP A 37 -11.75 -13.57 -2.21
N PRO A 38 -11.90 -14.86 -1.85
CA PRO A 38 -10.82 -15.62 -1.25
C PRO A 38 -9.64 -15.76 -2.23
N PHE A 39 -8.44 -15.47 -1.76
CA PHE A 39 -7.20 -15.62 -2.52
C PHE A 39 -6.50 -16.92 -2.16
N LYS A 40 -5.99 -17.64 -3.16
CA LYS A 40 -5.23 -18.88 -2.99
C LYS A 40 -3.89 -18.80 -3.72
N THR A 41 -2.87 -19.47 -3.19
CA THR A 41 -1.60 -19.68 -3.89
C THR A 41 -1.82 -20.50 -5.17
N LYS A 42 -1.37 -19.98 -6.31
CA LYS A 42 -1.31 -20.74 -7.56
C LYS A 42 -0.21 -21.82 -7.43
N ARG A 43 -0.50 -23.06 -7.82
CA ARG A 43 0.45 -24.18 -7.77
C ARG A 43 1.14 -24.35 -9.13
N ASP A 44 2.47 -24.40 -9.15
CA ASP A 44 3.28 -24.53 -10.37
C ASP A 44 3.09 -25.88 -11.11
N ASP A 45 2.57 -26.91 -10.43
CA ASP A 45 2.32 -28.23 -11.04
C ASP A 45 1.13 -28.27 -12.03
N GLU A 46 0.42 -27.15 -12.22
CA GLU A 46 -0.68 -27.06 -13.20
C GLU A 46 -0.28 -26.51 -14.57
N ASP A 47 1.00 -26.19 -14.79
CA ASP A 47 1.45 -25.44 -15.97
C ASP A 47 1.91 -26.27 -17.18
N ASP A 48 1.47 -27.53 -17.35
CA ASP A 48 1.77 -28.26 -18.60
C ASP A 48 0.61 -29.00 -19.28
N THR A 49 -0.65 -28.75 -18.91
CA THR A 49 -1.75 -29.11 -19.82
C THR A 49 -2.90 -28.11 -19.73
N THR A 50 -3.20 -27.47 -20.85
CA THR A 50 -4.43 -26.72 -21.19
C THR A 50 -4.40 -25.19 -21.11
N HIS A 51 -3.42 -24.57 -21.76
CA HIS A 51 -3.71 -23.36 -22.54
C HIS A 51 -4.70 -23.71 -23.66
N GLY A 52 -5.99 -23.58 -23.39
CA GLY A 52 -7.06 -23.79 -24.36
C GLY A 52 -7.82 -25.11 -24.20
N ARG A 53 -8.59 -25.24 -23.14
CA ARG A 53 -9.89 -25.94 -23.10
C ARG A 53 -10.45 -25.85 -21.70
N GLY A 54 -11.70 -25.40 -21.58
CA GLY A 54 -12.37 -25.17 -20.31
C GLY A 54 -12.17 -26.33 -19.33
N LYS A 55 -11.30 -26.11 -18.33
CA LYS A 55 -11.41 -26.83 -17.06
C LYS A 55 -12.80 -26.48 -16.53
N LYS A 56 -13.61 -27.49 -16.23
CA LYS A 56 -14.74 -27.31 -15.32
C LYS A 56 -14.13 -26.85 -13.99
N ARG A 57 -14.07 -25.53 -13.79
CA ARG A 57 -13.80 -24.93 -12.48
C ARG A 57 -14.86 -25.54 -11.55
N ASP A 58 -14.44 -26.12 -10.43
CA ASP A 58 -15.40 -26.48 -9.40
C ASP A 58 -16.16 -25.22 -9.00
N LYS A 59 -17.42 -25.35 -8.55
CA LYS A 59 -18.25 -24.19 -8.17
C LYS A 59 -17.58 -23.28 -7.13
N ASP A 60 -16.69 -23.85 -6.32
CA ASP A 60 -15.89 -23.12 -5.33
C ASP A 60 -14.75 -22.30 -5.97
N ASP A 61 -14.12 -22.78 -7.03
CA ASP A 61 -13.05 -22.03 -7.75
C ASP A 61 -13.61 -20.88 -8.57
N GLN A 62 -14.91 -20.94 -8.89
CA GLN A 62 -15.63 -19.80 -9.47
C GLN A 62 -15.65 -18.58 -8.54
N HIS A 63 -15.42 -18.75 -7.24
CA HIS A 63 -15.42 -17.68 -6.24
C HIS A 63 -14.03 -17.36 -5.66
N SER A 64 -12.97 -18.13 -5.95
CA SER A 64 -11.59 -17.80 -5.52
C SER A 64 -10.72 -17.22 -6.64
N ILE A 65 -9.72 -16.43 -6.28
CA ILE A 65 -8.70 -15.88 -7.19
C ILE A 65 -7.36 -16.54 -6.85
N GLU A 66 -6.69 -17.10 -7.85
CA GLU A 66 -5.36 -17.67 -7.69
C GLU A 66 -4.27 -16.63 -7.97
N VAL A 67 -3.23 -16.62 -7.14
CA VAL A 67 -2.15 -15.65 -7.22
C VAL A 67 -0.82 -16.36 -7.32
N GLU A 68 -0.07 -16.05 -8.36
CA GLU A 68 1.28 -16.58 -8.60
C GLU A 68 2.27 -16.00 -7.59
N GLY A 69 3.02 -16.89 -6.92
CA GLY A 69 4.04 -16.52 -5.93
C GLY A 69 3.50 -16.09 -4.57
N LEU A 70 2.20 -16.22 -4.31
CA LEU A 70 1.62 -15.97 -2.98
C LEU A 70 2.08 -17.05 -1.99
N PRO A 71 2.74 -16.73 -0.87
CA PRO A 71 3.18 -17.74 0.07
C PRO A 71 1.99 -18.45 0.71
N THR A 72 2.05 -19.78 0.85
CA THR A 72 0.98 -20.53 1.49
C THR A 72 0.90 -20.17 2.99
N PRO A 73 -0.25 -19.70 3.50
CA PRO A 73 -0.38 -19.29 4.89
C PRO A 73 -0.13 -20.44 5.85
N THR A 74 0.54 -20.17 6.98
CA THR A 74 0.56 -21.08 8.12
C THR A 74 -0.86 -21.24 8.69
N GLU A 75 -1.13 -22.30 9.47
CA GLU A 75 -2.44 -22.47 10.13
C GLU A 75 -2.86 -21.23 10.92
N ARG A 76 -1.88 -20.57 11.54
CA ARG A 76 -2.08 -19.35 12.30
C ARG A 76 -2.39 -18.15 11.41
N ALA A 77 -1.60 -17.93 10.36
CA ALA A 77 -1.85 -16.86 9.41
C ALA A 77 -3.22 -17.04 8.73
N GLN A 78 -3.56 -18.28 8.37
CA GLN A 78 -4.86 -18.64 7.80
C GLN A 78 -6.01 -18.29 8.75
N ALA A 79 -5.88 -18.63 10.05
CA ALA A 79 -6.89 -18.28 11.03
C ALA A 79 -7.15 -16.76 11.14
N ILE A 80 -6.11 -15.94 10.99
CA ILE A 80 -6.22 -14.48 10.98
C ILE A 80 -6.91 -14.01 9.69
N ILE A 81 -6.52 -14.56 8.55
CA ILE A 81 -7.10 -14.23 7.23
C ILE A 81 -8.59 -14.56 7.18
N ASP A 82 -9.00 -15.68 7.78
CA ASP A 82 -10.40 -16.13 7.72
C ASP A 82 -11.30 -15.40 8.73
N ASN A 83 -10.80 -15.14 9.95
CA ASN A 83 -11.65 -14.68 11.05
C ASN A 83 -11.47 -13.20 11.41
N ASP A 84 -10.29 -12.62 11.20
CA ASP A 84 -9.97 -11.27 11.73
C ASP A 84 -9.46 -10.28 10.67
N LEU A 85 -9.63 -10.62 9.40
CA LEU A 85 -9.21 -9.78 8.28
C LEU A 85 -9.98 -8.45 8.24
N ASP A 86 -11.29 -8.43 8.56
CA ASP A 86 -12.06 -7.18 8.68
C ASP A 86 -11.46 -6.23 9.72
N THR A 87 -11.19 -6.75 10.91
CA THR A 87 -10.60 -5.95 11.99
C THR A 87 -9.19 -5.51 11.64
N LEU A 88 -8.41 -6.34 10.95
CA LEU A 88 -7.08 -5.96 10.49
C LEU A 88 -7.18 -4.82 9.46
N ILE A 89 -8.06 -4.93 8.47
CA ILE A 89 -8.29 -3.87 7.48
C ILE A 89 -8.77 -2.59 8.16
N ALA A 90 -9.66 -2.69 9.16
CA ALA A 90 -10.09 -1.57 9.99
C ALA A 90 -8.93 -0.90 10.72
N SER A 91 -8.03 -1.70 11.30
CA SER A 91 -6.82 -1.20 11.94
C SER A 91 -5.91 -0.50 10.92
N THR A 92 -5.71 -1.09 9.74
CA THR A 92 -4.88 -0.53 8.66
C THR A 92 -5.42 0.80 8.16
N LEU A 93 -6.73 0.92 7.88
CA LEU A 93 -7.34 2.18 7.46
C LEU A 93 -7.42 3.23 8.57
N SER A 94 -7.36 2.79 9.83
CA SER A 94 -7.32 3.66 11.00
C SER A 94 -5.90 4.09 11.38
N ASP A 95 -4.86 3.52 10.76
CA ASP A 95 -3.49 3.94 11.00
C ASP A 95 -3.23 5.33 10.42
N LYS A 96 -2.52 6.17 11.18
CA LYS A 96 -2.25 7.56 10.80
C LYS A 96 -1.35 7.63 9.56
N LYS A 97 -0.29 6.82 9.49
CA LYS A 97 0.64 6.83 8.35
C LYS A 97 -0.04 6.32 7.09
N ILE A 98 -0.89 5.29 7.21
CA ILE A 98 -1.69 4.82 6.08
C ILE A 98 -2.61 5.93 5.57
N ARG A 99 -3.39 6.59 6.44
CA ARG A 99 -4.27 7.70 6.01
C ARG A 99 -3.52 8.82 5.31
N GLU A 100 -2.38 9.21 5.85
CA GLU A 100 -1.52 10.23 5.25
C GLU A 100 -0.97 9.75 3.90
N ALA A 101 -0.61 8.47 3.76
CA ALA A 101 -0.11 7.88 2.53
C ALA A 101 -1.18 7.75 1.42
N ILE A 102 -2.48 7.69 1.76
CA ILE A 102 -3.58 7.65 0.78
C ILE A 102 -3.62 8.92 -0.07
N ILE A 103 -3.38 10.08 0.56
CA ILE A 103 -3.48 11.41 -0.10
C ILE A 103 -2.10 11.99 -0.42
N GLY A 104 -1.09 11.61 0.36
CA GLY A 104 0.28 12.05 0.23
C GLY A 104 0.96 11.52 -1.03
N THR A 105 2.25 11.83 -1.15
CA THR A 105 3.08 11.43 -2.28
C THR A 105 3.78 10.08 -2.06
N ASP A 106 3.31 9.29 -1.10
CA ASP A 106 3.90 7.99 -0.79
C ASP A 106 3.72 7.01 -1.94
N THR A 107 4.76 6.20 -2.13
CA THR A 107 4.78 5.21 -3.20
C THR A 107 3.98 3.97 -2.79
N ALA A 108 3.41 3.27 -3.78
CA ALA A 108 2.69 2.02 -3.54
C ALA A 108 3.54 1.03 -2.74
N GLU A 109 4.83 0.91 -3.06
CA GLU A 109 5.69 -0.03 -2.34
C GLU A 109 6.02 0.40 -0.91
N MET A 110 5.98 1.69 -0.59
CA MET A 110 6.10 2.14 0.81
C MET A 110 4.90 1.66 1.63
N ILE A 111 3.70 1.77 1.06
CA ILE A 111 2.47 1.34 1.70
C ILE A 111 2.46 -0.19 1.88
N THR A 112 2.75 -0.93 0.81
CA THR A 112 2.64 -2.40 0.79
C THR A 112 3.79 -3.09 1.53
N GLN A 113 5.03 -2.58 1.45
CA GLN A 113 6.20 -3.25 2.02
C GLN A 113 6.60 -2.75 3.41
N VAL A 114 6.15 -1.55 3.82
CA VAL A 114 6.56 -0.96 5.10
C VAL A 114 5.37 -0.69 6.00
N TYR A 115 4.39 0.08 5.56
CA TYR A 115 3.31 0.53 6.45
C TYR A 115 2.33 -0.60 6.82
N ILE A 116 1.82 -1.36 5.85
CA ILE A 116 0.86 -2.45 6.12
C ILE A 116 1.50 -3.55 6.99
N PRO A 117 2.71 -4.07 6.70
CA PRO A 117 3.36 -5.06 7.56
C PRO A 117 3.62 -4.54 8.98
N LYS A 118 3.92 -3.25 9.12
CA LYS A 118 4.09 -2.64 10.44
C LYS A 118 2.78 -2.66 11.24
N VAL A 119 1.65 -2.32 10.63
CA VAL A 119 0.34 -2.40 11.30
C VAL A 119 0.00 -3.83 11.70
N VAL A 120 0.26 -4.80 10.82
CA VAL A 120 0.07 -6.24 11.13
C VAL A 120 0.90 -6.65 12.34
N LYS A 121 2.18 -6.26 12.38
CA LYS A 121 3.10 -6.57 13.48
C LYS A 121 2.73 -5.86 14.79
N GLU A 122 2.20 -4.65 14.73
CA GLU A 122 1.71 -3.93 15.92
C GLU A 122 0.44 -4.60 16.48
N LYS A 123 -0.44 -5.09 15.61
CA LYS A 123 -1.66 -5.78 16.02
C LYS A 123 -1.42 -7.20 16.52
N TYR A 124 -0.49 -7.92 15.90
CA TYR A 124 -0.09 -9.28 16.28
C TYR A 124 1.43 -9.35 16.50
N PRO A 125 1.93 -8.88 17.66
CA PRO A 125 3.38 -8.84 17.97
C PRO A 125 4.06 -10.20 17.99
N GLU A 126 3.27 -11.26 18.09
CA GLU A 126 3.73 -12.62 18.29
C GLU A 126 3.84 -13.43 16.98
N LEU A 127 3.50 -12.82 15.83
CA LEU A 127 3.73 -13.39 14.51
C LEU A 127 5.22 -13.35 14.14
N THR A 128 5.67 -14.37 13.41
CA THR A 128 7.00 -14.34 12.80
C THR A 128 7.03 -13.37 11.62
N GLU A 129 8.22 -12.97 11.15
CA GLU A 129 8.33 -12.09 9.97
C GLU A 129 7.69 -12.71 8.71
N GLU A 130 7.77 -14.04 8.58
CA GLU A 130 7.12 -14.78 7.48
C GLU A 130 5.59 -14.76 7.59
N GLU A 131 5.04 -14.93 8.80
CA GLU A 131 3.59 -14.86 9.02
C GLU A 131 3.05 -13.44 8.83
N VAL A 132 3.80 -12.42 9.24
CA VAL A 132 3.46 -11.02 8.99
C VAL A 132 3.39 -10.75 7.49
N ASP A 133 4.38 -11.22 6.72
CA ASP A 133 4.42 -11.08 5.27
C ASP A 133 3.22 -11.77 4.59
N GLN A 134 2.90 -13.00 4.99
CA GLN A 134 1.72 -13.74 4.51
C GLN A 134 0.43 -12.96 4.75
N VAL A 135 0.16 -12.59 6.00
CA VAL A 135 -1.07 -11.86 6.38
C VAL A 135 -1.14 -10.50 5.68
N SER A 136 -0.01 -9.80 5.56
CA SER A 136 0.06 -8.49 4.89
C SER A 136 -0.32 -8.60 3.42
N LYS A 137 0.20 -9.60 2.69
CA LYS A 137 -0.10 -9.81 1.26
C LYS A 137 -1.59 -10.11 1.04
N HIS A 138 -2.18 -10.95 1.89
CA HIS A 138 -3.62 -11.19 1.84
C HIS A 138 -4.43 -9.92 2.14
N ALA A 139 -4.03 -9.14 3.16
CA ALA A 139 -4.69 -7.87 3.48
C ALA A 139 -4.59 -6.86 2.32
N ILE A 140 -3.42 -6.74 1.67
CA ILE A 140 -3.22 -5.85 0.52
C ILE A 140 -4.12 -6.27 -0.64
N LEU A 141 -4.14 -7.56 -0.98
CA LEU A 141 -5.00 -8.10 -2.04
C LEU A 141 -6.47 -7.83 -1.76
N THR A 142 -6.92 -8.09 -0.54
CA THR A 142 -8.30 -7.82 -0.16
C THR A 142 -8.61 -6.33 -0.26
N ILE A 143 -7.79 -5.44 0.29
CA ILE A 143 -8.02 -3.98 0.21
C ILE A 143 -8.03 -3.50 -1.26
N ALA A 144 -7.10 -3.96 -2.09
CA ALA A 144 -6.97 -3.51 -3.47
C ALA A 144 -8.13 -3.97 -4.38
N THR A 145 -8.70 -5.14 -4.09
CA THR A 145 -9.77 -5.75 -4.89
C THR A 145 -11.17 -5.48 -4.36
N GLN A 146 -11.32 -5.25 -3.06
CA GLN A 146 -12.63 -5.06 -2.42
C GLN A 146 -13.24 -3.72 -2.83
N GLY A 147 -14.50 -3.77 -3.26
CA GLY A 147 -15.22 -2.61 -3.81
C GLY A 147 -14.95 -2.34 -5.29
N GLN A 148 -14.03 -3.06 -5.94
CA GLN A 148 -13.85 -2.98 -7.38
C GLN A 148 -14.86 -3.88 -8.11
N ASP A 149 -15.28 -3.43 -9.29
CA ASP A 149 -16.13 -4.23 -10.17
C ASP A 149 -15.28 -5.33 -10.82
N ILE A 150 -15.54 -6.59 -10.43
CA ILE A 150 -14.94 -7.75 -11.08
C ILE A 150 -15.89 -8.22 -12.18
N THR A 151 -15.45 -8.06 -13.43
CA THR A 151 -16.18 -8.52 -14.60
C THR A 151 -15.71 -9.91 -14.99
N VAL A 152 -16.65 -10.79 -15.34
CA VAL A 152 -16.35 -12.13 -15.83
C VAL A 152 -16.68 -12.19 -17.31
N ASP A 153 -15.74 -12.66 -18.14
CA ASP A 153 -15.99 -12.85 -19.58
C ASP A 153 -16.74 -14.17 -19.88
N ASP A 154 -17.11 -14.37 -21.14
CA ASP A 154 -17.81 -15.58 -21.61
C ASP A 154 -16.96 -16.86 -21.44
N ASN A 155 -15.64 -16.72 -21.28
CA ASN A 155 -14.70 -17.83 -21.04
C ASN A 155 -14.51 -18.11 -19.54
N GLY A 156 -15.13 -17.32 -18.66
CA GLY A 156 -15.03 -17.44 -17.21
C GLY A 156 -13.80 -16.75 -16.61
N ASN A 157 -13.03 -16.01 -17.40
CA ASN A 157 -11.88 -15.24 -16.91
C ASN A 157 -12.38 -14.04 -16.10
N LYS A 158 -11.73 -13.78 -14.96
CA LYS A 158 -12.09 -12.68 -14.08
C LYS A 158 -11.17 -11.51 -14.33
N PHE A 159 -11.75 -10.35 -14.56
CA PHE A 159 -11.00 -9.13 -14.77
C PHE A 159 -11.39 -8.10 -13.74
N ILE A 160 -10.38 -7.36 -13.28
CA ILE A 160 -10.56 -6.24 -12.38
C ILE A 160 -10.00 -4.99 -13.04
N ARG A 161 -10.70 -3.87 -12.86
CA ARG A 161 -10.18 -2.57 -13.26
C ARG A 161 -9.56 -1.90 -12.05
N MET A 162 -8.23 -1.82 -12.01
CA MET A 162 -7.48 -1.14 -10.94
C MET A 162 -6.60 -0.06 -11.56
N ALA A 163 -6.68 1.18 -11.07
CA ALA A 163 -5.76 2.27 -11.43
C ALA A 163 -5.64 2.50 -12.96
N ASN A 164 -6.77 2.58 -13.68
CA ASN A 164 -6.82 2.67 -15.15
C ASN A 164 -6.17 1.50 -15.92
N ARG A 165 -5.87 0.39 -15.26
CA ARG A 165 -5.39 -0.85 -15.88
C ARG A 165 -6.47 -1.92 -15.76
N PHE A 166 -6.63 -2.68 -16.83
CA PHE A 166 -7.47 -3.88 -16.84
C PHE A 166 -6.55 -5.07 -16.58
N ILE A 167 -6.75 -5.74 -15.45
CA ILE A 167 -5.89 -6.82 -14.98
C ILE A 167 -6.68 -8.12 -15.05
N ASN A 168 -6.10 -9.13 -15.71
CA ASN A 168 -6.60 -10.49 -15.63
C ASN A 168 -6.23 -11.06 -14.26
N LEU A 169 -7.24 -11.37 -13.44
CA LEU A 169 -7.05 -11.91 -12.10
C LEU A 169 -6.52 -13.35 -12.12
N ASP A 170 -6.71 -14.08 -13.22
CA ASP A 170 -6.17 -15.44 -13.40
C ASP A 170 -4.65 -15.43 -13.67
N GLU A 171 -4.07 -14.25 -13.96
CA GLU A 171 -2.63 -14.01 -14.18
C GLU A 171 -2.04 -13.07 -13.12
N LEU A 172 -2.69 -12.97 -11.94
CA LEU A 172 -2.23 -12.08 -10.89
C LEU A 172 -0.92 -12.60 -10.27
N SER A 173 0.15 -11.84 -10.40
CA SER A 173 1.44 -12.16 -9.77
C SER A 173 1.72 -11.28 -8.57
N ILE A 174 2.49 -11.81 -7.63
CA ILE A 174 2.89 -11.09 -6.41
C ILE A 174 3.63 -9.77 -6.68
N ASN A 175 4.44 -9.71 -7.73
CA ASN A 175 5.17 -8.49 -8.10
C ASN A 175 4.22 -7.37 -8.55
N LEU A 176 3.10 -7.74 -9.17
CA LEU A 176 2.07 -6.78 -9.56
C LEU A 176 1.40 -6.19 -8.32
N ILE A 177 1.17 -6.99 -7.26
CA ILE A 177 0.57 -6.55 -5.99
C ILE A 177 1.39 -5.43 -5.35
N ASP A 178 2.71 -5.60 -5.27
CA ASP A 178 3.59 -4.59 -4.66
C ASP A 178 3.49 -3.24 -5.37
N SER A 179 3.34 -3.26 -6.70
CA SER A 179 3.21 -2.06 -7.53
C SER A 179 1.80 -1.44 -7.53
N ILE A 180 0.80 -2.16 -7.03
CA ILE A 180 -0.57 -1.68 -6.94
C ILE A 180 -0.68 -0.85 -5.67
N ASN A 181 -1.14 0.41 -5.81
CA ASN A 181 -1.57 1.18 -4.64
C ASN A 181 -2.92 0.61 -4.15
N PRO A 182 -2.99 -0.03 -2.97
CA PRO A 182 -4.22 -0.65 -2.48
C PRO A 182 -5.33 0.39 -2.22
N PHE A 183 -4.97 1.68 -2.06
CA PHE A 183 -5.91 2.76 -1.77
C PHE A 183 -6.17 3.68 -2.95
N GLN A 184 -5.85 3.27 -4.18
CA GLN A 184 -6.08 4.08 -5.37
C GLN A 184 -7.53 4.56 -5.50
N ARG A 185 -8.50 3.71 -5.15
CA ARG A 185 -9.93 4.07 -5.18
C ARG A 185 -10.25 5.25 -4.26
N ALA A 186 -9.65 5.27 -3.07
CA ALA A 186 -9.79 6.39 -2.14
C ALA A 186 -9.29 7.68 -2.79
N TYR A 187 -8.12 7.64 -3.42
CA TYR A 187 -7.57 8.77 -4.17
C TYR A 187 -8.48 9.20 -5.34
N GLU A 188 -9.10 8.27 -6.06
CA GLU A 188 -10.04 8.57 -7.15
C GLU A 188 -11.32 9.26 -6.65
N ILE A 189 -11.88 8.81 -5.53
CA ILE A 189 -13.04 9.45 -4.90
C ILE A 189 -12.68 10.87 -4.46
N LEU A 190 -11.47 11.04 -3.90
CA LEU A 190 -10.96 12.32 -3.44
C LEU A 190 -10.72 13.30 -4.58
N SER A 191 -9.96 12.90 -5.59
CA SER A 191 -9.65 13.75 -6.75
C SER A 191 -10.91 14.19 -7.52
N LYS A 192 -12.02 13.46 -7.43
CA LYS A 192 -13.32 13.88 -7.98
C LYS A 192 -14.06 14.88 -7.10
N SER A 193 -13.84 14.83 -5.79
CA SER A 193 -14.59 15.62 -4.80
C SER A 193 -13.87 16.90 -4.38
N LEU A 194 -12.55 17.00 -4.61
CA LEU A 194 -11.72 18.15 -4.26
C LEU A 194 -11.13 18.85 -5.48
N THR A 195 -10.84 20.15 -5.33
CA THR A 195 -10.07 20.88 -6.33
C THR A 195 -8.56 20.61 -6.17
N PRO A 196 -7.76 20.75 -7.23
CA PRO A 196 -6.30 20.58 -7.15
C PRO A 196 -5.62 21.45 -6.10
N GLU A 197 -6.11 22.68 -5.87
CA GLU A 197 -5.55 23.61 -4.88
C GLU A 197 -5.75 23.11 -3.45
N VAL A 198 -6.93 22.56 -3.14
CA VAL A 198 -7.22 21.99 -1.81
C VAL A 198 -6.40 20.72 -1.62
N LEU A 199 -6.29 19.87 -2.65
CA LEU A 199 -5.46 18.66 -2.60
C LEU A 199 -3.99 18.99 -2.31
N HIS A 200 -3.43 19.99 -2.99
CA HIS A 200 -2.07 20.45 -2.73
C HIS A 200 -1.89 21.02 -1.32
N THR A 201 -2.91 21.72 -0.79
CA THR A 201 -2.88 22.23 0.58
C THR A 201 -2.84 21.08 1.59
N ILE A 202 -3.66 20.04 1.38
CA ILE A 202 -3.66 18.84 2.21
C ILE A 202 -2.31 18.13 2.14
N GLN A 203 -1.76 17.92 0.94
CA GLN A 203 -0.46 17.28 0.75
C GLN A 203 0.67 18.06 1.42
N TYR A 204 0.65 19.38 1.31
CA TYR A 204 1.62 20.24 1.97
C TYR A 204 1.55 20.12 3.49
N GLU A 205 0.36 20.11 4.06
CA GLU A 205 0.17 19.99 5.51
C GLU A 205 0.53 18.59 6.04
N ILE A 206 0.26 17.54 5.27
CA ILE A 206 0.73 16.18 5.58
C ILE A 206 2.26 16.13 5.59
N GLU A 207 2.91 16.70 4.58
CA GLU A 207 4.38 16.71 4.49
C GLU A 207 5.02 17.59 5.58
N SER A 208 4.37 18.70 5.97
CA SER A 208 4.87 19.59 7.01
C SER A 208 4.84 18.93 8.40
N LYS A 209 3.88 18.05 8.65
CA LYS A 209 3.69 17.32 9.92
C LYS A 209 4.26 15.90 9.92
N ARG A 210 4.93 15.53 8.85
CA ARG A 210 5.46 14.19 8.65
C ARG A 210 6.49 13.86 9.71
N GLU A 211 6.32 12.70 10.35
CA GLU A 211 7.22 12.23 11.40
C GLU A 211 8.62 11.87 10.86
N ASP A 212 9.57 11.77 11.79
CA ASP A 212 10.93 11.32 11.52
C ASP A 212 10.94 9.95 10.81
N MET A 213 11.86 9.80 9.86
CA MET A 213 11.94 8.61 9.02
C MET A 213 12.33 7.38 9.83
N THR A 214 11.64 6.27 9.56
CA THR A 214 12.02 4.96 10.12
C THR A 214 13.19 4.34 9.35
N LYS A 215 13.87 3.38 9.96
CA LYS A 215 15.00 2.70 9.32
C LYS A 215 14.55 1.91 8.09
N GLU A 216 13.39 1.29 8.17
CA GLU A 216 12.78 0.48 7.11
C GLU A 216 12.42 1.37 5.92
N GLU A 217 11.74 2.52 6.16
CA GLU A 217 11.48 3.55 5.16
C GLU A 217 12.78 4.01 4.47
N ALA A 218 13.82 4.31 5.25
CA ALA A 218 15.08 4.80 4.74
C ALA A 218 15.79 3.77 3.85
N ILE A 219 15.76 2.49 4.25
CA ILE A 219 16.35 1.39 3.47
C ILE A 219 15.63 1.27 2.12
N LEU A 220 14.30 1.25 2.12
CA LEU A 220 13.52 1.12 0.87
C LEU A 220 13.80 2.29 -0.09
N LEU A 221 13.78 3.53 0.41
CA LEU A 221 14.10 4.72 -0.37
C LEU A 221 15.51 4.68 -0.96
N PHE A 222 16.48 4.22 -0.17
CA PHE A 222 17.87 4.14 -0.58
C PHE A 222 18.14 3.03 -1.60
N THR A 223 17.56 1.85 -1.42
CA THR A 223 17.86 0.68 -2.27
C THR A 223 17.09 0.69 -3.57
N LYS A 224 15.82 1.09 -3.55
CA LYS A 224 14.90 0.95 -4.68
C LYS A 224 14.64 2.26 -5.42
N TYR A 225 14.57 3.39 -4.72
CA TYR A 225 14.17 4.68 -5.33
C TYR A 225 15.34 5.59 -5.67
N LEU A 226 16.42 5.59 -4.89
CA LEU A 226 17.62 6.34 -5.24
C LEU A 226 18.22 5.95 -6.61
N PRO A 227 18.27 4.65 -7.02
CA PRO A 227 18.71 4.29 -8.37
C PRO A 227 17.79 4.86 -9.45
N LYS A 228 16.46 4.71 -9.31
CA LYS A 228 15.47 5.26 -10.25
C LYS A 228 15.59 6.77 -10.39
N TRP A 229 15.72 7.47 -9.26
CA TRP A 229 15.94 8.91 -9.25
C TRP A 229 17.19 9.33 -10.02
N LYS A 230 18.30 8.59 -9.81
CA LYS A 230 19.56 8.84 -10.52
C LYS A 230 19.40 8.61 -12.02
N GLU A 231 18.69 7.58 -12.44
CA GLU A 231 18.43 7.34 -13.86
C GLU A 231 17.64 8.50 -14.50
N GLU A 232 16.66 9.03 -13.79
CA GLU A 232 15.82 10.16 -14.27
C GLU A 232 16.55 11.52 -14.24
N HIS A 233 17.58 11.67 -13.39
CA HIS A 233 18.27 12.94 -13.14
C HIS A 233 19.77 12.91 -13.46
N ASP A 234 20.16 12.23 -14.54
CA ASP A 234 21.54 12.18 -15.06
C ASP A 234 22.61 11.75 -14.02
N GLY A 235 22.26 10.78 -13.18
CA GLY A 235 23.12 10.23 -12.13
C GLY A 235 23.22 11.08 -10.87
N ARG A 236 22.49 12.20 -10.79
CA ARG A 236 22.55 13.11 -9.63
C ARG A 236 21.85 12.52 -8.41
N VAL A 237 22.43 12.78 -7.25
CA VAL A 237 21.84 12.43 -5.94
C VAL A 237 20.96 13.61 -5.50
N PRO A 238 19.73 13.35 -5.02
CA PRO A 238 18.85 14.43 -4.59
C PRO A 238 19.38 15.10 -3.32
N THR A 239 19.02 16.37 -3.15
CA THR A 239 19.37 17.19 -1.99
C THR A 239 18.14 17.53 -1.13
N LEU A 240 18.34 17.99 0.11
CA LEU A 240 17.23 18.39 0.98
C LEU A 240 16.42 19.59 0.44
N ASN A 241 16.97 20.31 -0.55
CA ASN A 241 16.36 21.47 -1.17
C ASN A 241 15.76 21.16 -2.56
N GLU A 242 15.56 19.88 -2.91
CA GLU A 242 14.88 19.56 -4.18
C GLU A 242 13.49 20.21 -4.23
N PRO A 243 13.05 20.69 -5.42
CA PRO A 243 11.67 21.17 -5.59
C PRO A 243 10.66 20.04 -5.46
N ASP A 244 11.04 18.83 -5.86
CA ASP A 244 10.22 17.63 -5.76
C ASP A 244 10.24 17.04 -4.34
N ALA A 245 9.06 16.66 -3.83
CA ALA A 245 8.90 16.10 -2.51
C ALA A 245 9.56 14.73 -2.36
N ASN A 246 9.48 13.89 -3.39
CA ASN A 246 10.08 12.56 -3.37
C ASN A 246 11.61 12.66 -3.35
N GLY A 247 12.18 13.56 -4.15
CA GLY A 247 13.60 13.91 -4.12
C GLY A 247 14.07 14.32 -2.72
N ARG A 248 13.36 15.25 -2.06
CA ARG A 248 13.69 15.66 -0.68
C ARG A 248 13.65 14.49 0.30
N ARG A 249 12.64 13.62 0.21
CA ARG A 249 12.51 12.45 1.10
C ARG A 249 13.65 11.45 0.88
N ILE A 250 14.05 11.18 -0.37
CA ILE A 250 15.22 10.34 -0.67
C ILE A 250 16.51 10.97 -0.10
N ALA A 251 16.67 12.29 -0.23
CA ALA A 251 17.81 12.99 0.34
C ALA A 251 17.86 12.88 1.88
N PHE A 252 16.71 12.98 2.54
CA PHE A 252 16.58 12.78 3.98
C PHE A 252 16.93 11.34 4.38
N ALA A 253 16.54 10.34 3.58
CA ALA A 253 16.88 8.94 3.82
C ALA A 253 18.39 8.69 3.81
N ILE A 254 19.10 9.32 2.86
CA ILE A 254 20.56 9.22 2.76
C ILE A 254 21.23 9.79 4.02
N ASP A 255 20.78 10.96 4.49
CA ASP A 255 21.34 11.57 5.70
C ASP A 255 21.05 10.73 6.95
N TYR A 256 19.82 10.22 7.07
CA TYR A 256 19.41 9.34 8.16
C TYR A 256 20.28 8.06 8.24
N LEU A 257 20.46 7.36 7.11
CA LEU A 257 21.31 6.16 7.05
C LEU A 257 22.78 6.48 7.34
N ARG A 258 23.27 7.65 6.92
CA ARG A 258 24.63 8.11 7.22
C ARG A 258 24.82 8.32 8.73
N LYS A 259 23.85 8.96 9.40
CA LYS A 259 23.83 9.15 10.86
C LYS A 259 23.81 7.81 11.59
N LEU A 260 22.94 6.88 11.19
CA LEU A 260 22.90 5.53 11.77
C LEU A 260 24.23 4.79 11.63
N LYS A 261 24.87 4.86 10.46
CA LYS A 261 26.18 4.26 10.22
C LYS A 261 27.24 4.87 11.14
N GLN A 262 27.26 6.20 11.30
CA GLN A 262 28.19 6.88 12.19
C GLN A 262 27.99 6.46 13.65
N GLN A 263 26.74 6.37 14.12
CA GLN A 263 26.42 5.91 15.47
C GLN A 263 26.85 4.45 15.71
N TYR A 264 26.63 3.57 14.73
CA TYR A 264 27.08 2.17 14.81
C TYR A 264 28.60 2.07 14.93
N LEU A 265 29.33 2.83 14.11
CA LEU A 265 30.80 2.87 14.14
C LEU A 265 31.34 3.47 15.44
N ALA A 266 30.66 4.47 16.01
CA ALA A 266 31.02 5.08 17.29
C ALA A 266 30.80 4.13 18.47
N LYS A 267 29.74 3.30 18.45
CA LYS A 267 29.48 2.29 19.49
C LYS A 267 30.42 1.08 19.44
N LYS A 268 31.11 0.87 18.31
CA LYS A 268 32.04 -0.25 18.08
C LYS A 268 33.50 0.12 18.41
N ARG A 269 33.76 1.40 18.70
CA ARG A 269 35.04 1.91 19.18
C ARG A 269 35.03 1.97 20.70
#